data_AF-A0A920EKD5-F1
#
_entry.id   AF-A0A920EKD5-F1
#
_cell.length_a   1.000
_cell.length_b   1.000
_cell.length_c   1.000
_cell.angle_alpha   90.00
_cell.angle_beta   90.00
_cell.angle_gamma   90.00
#
_symmetry.space_group_name_H-M   'P 1'
#
loop_
_entity.id
_entity.type
_entity.pdbx_description
1 polymer ?
#
loop_
_entity_poly.entity_id
_entity_poly.type
_entity_poly.pdbx_seq_one_letter_code
_entity_poly.pdbx_strand_id
1 'polypeptide(L)'
;MLEHVPNPPSIIKSCVSLLKPDGELFLSTINRNIKSYLGAILGGEYILNLLPKGTHKYEKLIKPSELCQWLRESNLEVIDLCGLTYNPINDKFSISPNDVDINYMVYAKKI
;
A
#
# COMPACT_ATOMS: atom_id res chain seq x y z
N MET A 1 5.03 -1.49 5.31
CA MET A 1 4.80 -2.51 6.36
C MET A 1 4.54 -3.91 5.78
N LEU A 2 3.51 -4.11 4.92
CA LEU A 2 3.23 -5.41 4.28
C LEU A 2 4.37 -5.88 3.36
N GLU A 3 5.07 -4.94 2.73
CA GLU A 3 6.26 -5.16 1.91
C GLU A 3 7.50 -5.59 2.72
N HIS A 4 7.42 -5.65 4.05
CA HIS A 4 8.53 -6.10 4.89
C HIS A 4 8.32 -7.50 5.49
N VAL A 5 7.13 -8.07 5.34
CA VAL A 5 6.84 -9.43 5.83
C VAL A 5 7.18 -10.50 4.80
N PRO A 6 7.59 -11.71 5.21
CA PRO A 6 7.94 -12.78 4.29
C PRO A 6 6.74 -13.36 3.53
N ASN A 7 5.53 -13.29 4.10
CA ASN A 7 4.30 -13.81 3.48
C ASN A 7 3.12 -12.84 3.73
N PRO A 8 2.93 -11.81 2.87
CA PRO A 8 1.84 -10.84 3.02
C PRO A 8 0.43 -11.45 3.06
N PRO A 9 0.07 -12.45 2.21
CA PRO A 9 -1.22 -13.14 2.32
C PRO A 9 -1.51 -13.72 3.71
N SER A 10 -0.49 -14.23 4.42
CA SER A 10 -0.66 -14.78 5.77
C SER A 10 -1.05 -13.71 6.80
N ILE A 11 -0.52 -12.49 6.66
CA ILE A 11 -0.89 -11.36 7.51
C ILE A 11 -2.35 -10.97 7.24
N ILE A 12 -2.75 -10.89 5.97
CA ILE A 12 -4.14 -10.57 5.59
C ILE A 12 -5.12 -11.55 6.21
N LYS A 13 -4.85 -12.86 6.09
CA LYS A 13 -5.68 -13.90 6.71
C LYS A 13 -5.78 -13.76 8.23
N SER A 14 -4.68 -13.40 8.88
CA SER A 14 -4.64 -13.19 10.32
C SER A 14 -5.43 -11.93 10.73
N CYS A 15 -5.36 -10.86 9.96
CA CYS A 15 -6.20 -9.68 10.18
C CYS A 15 -7.68 -10.04 10.05
N VAL A 16 -8.06 -10.75 8.99
CA VAL A 16 -9.46 -11.15 8.75
C VAL A 16 -10.02 -12.03 9.86
N SER A 17 -9.22 -12.96 10.41
CA SER A 17 -9.69 -13.84 11.48
C SER A 17 -9.99 -13.09 12.78
N LEU A 18 -9.36 -11.92 12.98
CA LEU A 18 -9.59 -11.05 14.14
C LEU A 18 -10.76 -10.07 13.95
N LEU A 19 -11.24 -9.88 12.71
CA LEU A 19 -12.38 -9.02 12.43
C LEU A 19 -13.69 -9.66 12.91
N LYS A 20 -14.52 -8.83 13.55
CA LYS A 20 -15.95 -9.12 13.78
C LYS A 20 -16.69 -9.30 12.43
N PRO A 21 -17.87 -9.93 12.42
CA PRO A 21 -18.79 -9.83 11.27
C PRO A 21 -18.98 -8.37 10.86
N ASP A 22 -19.04 -8.11 9.55
CA ASP A 22 -19.08 -6.76 8.96
C ASP A 22 -17.87 -5.87 9.31
N GLY A 23 -16.79 -6.44 9.86
CA GLY A 23 -15.61 -5.71 10.26
C GLY A 23 -14.87 -5.06 9.09
N GLU A 24 -14.30 -3.90 9.34
CA GLU A 24 -13.59 -3.08 8.36
C GLU A 24 -12.07 -3.30 8.48
N LEU A 25 -11.40 -3.32 7.33
CA LEU A 25 -9.95 -3.46 7.23
C LEU A 25 -9.39 -2.37 6.32
N PHE A 26 -8.44 -1.62 6.85
CA PHE A 26 -7.66 -0.63 6.10
C PHE A 26 -6.22 -1.10 5.99
N LEU A 27 -5.66 -1.09 4.79
CA LEU A 27 -4.25 -1.42 4.54
C LEU A 27 -3.62 -0.36 3.66
N SER A 28 -2.32 -0.11 3.84
CA SER A 28 -1.56 0.82 3.01
C SER A 28 -0.20 0.24 2.65
N THR A 29 0.24 0.42 1.41
CA THR A 29 1.58 0.02 0.95
C THR A 29 1.98 0.79 -0.31
N ILE A 30 3.20 0.54 -0.80
CA ILE A 30 3.75 1.15 -2.00
C ILE A 30 3.50 0.23 -3.19
N ASN A 31 3.03 0.81 -4.30
CA ASN A 31 2.76 0.09 -5.54
C ASN A 31 4.06 -0.44 -6.14
N ARG A 32 4.05 -1.59 -6.80
CA ARG A 32 5.21 -2.11 -7.53
C ARG A 32 5.13 -1.77 -9.01
N ASN A 33 5.75 -0.64 -9.38
CA ASN A 33 5.96 -0.24 -10.76
C ASN A 33 7.19 0.68 -10.90
N ILE A 34 7.55 1.02 -12.14
CA ILE A 34 8.73 1.86 -12.41
C ILE A 34 8.58 3.27 -11.81
N LYS A 35 7.37 3.83 -11.75
CA LYS A 35 7.12 5.15 -11.17
C LYS A 35 7.40 5.16 -9.67
N SER A 36 6.93 4.17 -8.93
CA SER A 36 7.17 4.05 -7.49
C SER A 36 8.63 3.76 -7.16
N TYR A 37 9.35 3.01 -8.00
CA TYR A 37 10.81 2.89 -7.89
C TYR A 37 11.49 4.27 -8.00
N LEU A 38 11.15 5.06 -9.02
CA LEU A 38 11.76 6.37 -9.22
C LEU A 38 11.32 7.40 -8.17
N GLY A 39 10.05 7.40 -7.78
CA GLY A 39 9.50 8.38 -6.85
C GLY A 39 9.84 8.07 -5.39
N ALA A 40 9.48 6.87 -4.92
CA ALA A 40 9.61 6.52 -3.50
C ALA A 40 11.04 6.10 -3.14
N ILE A 41 11.70 5.30 -3.97
CA ILE A 41 13.05 4.80 -3.68
C ILE A 41 14.08 5.84 -4.08
N LEU A 42 14.21 6.15 -5.38
CA LEU A 42 15.24 7.08 -5.86
C LEU A 42 14.99 8.51 -5.36
N GLY A 43 13.76 9.01 -5.52
CA GLY A 43 13.36 10.35 -5.08
C GLY A 43 13.44 10.51 -3.57
N GLY A 44 12.71 9.67 -2.82
CA GLY A 44 12.62 9.76 -1.37
C GLY A 44 13.92 9.43 -0.62
N GLU A 45 14.62 8.35 -0.99
CA GLU A 45 15.78 7.87 -0.22
C GLU A 45 17.12 8.43 -0.72
N TYR A 46 17.26 8.73 -2.01
CA TYR A 46 18.56 9.11 -2.59
C TYR A 46 18.67 10.59 -2.97
N ILE A 47 17.57 11.23 -3.36
CA ILE A 47 17.58 12.64 -3.80
C ILE A 47 17.14 13.57 -2.66
N LEU A 48 15.96 13.32 -2.09
CA LEU A 48 15.35 14.20 -1.08
C LEU A 48 15.80 13.87 0.34
N ASN A 49 16.46 12.73 0.57
CA ASN A 49 16.88 12.21 1.89
C ASN A 49 15.75 12.24 2.94
N LEU A 50 14.51 11.99 2.52
CA LEU A 50 13.35 11.94 3.42
C LEU A 50 13.34 10.66 4.26
N LEU A 51 14.00 9.60 3.77
CA LEU A 51 14.08 8.29 4.41
C LEU A 51 15.49 7.71 4.33
N PRO A 52 15.88 6.82 5.27
CA PRO A 52 17.15 6.10 5.18
C PRO A 52 17.27 5.29 3.89
N LYS A 53 18.49 5.17 3.36
CA LYS A 53 18.77 4.37 2.17
C LYS A 53 18.50 2.88 2.42
N GLY A 54 17.84 2.24 1.48
CA GLY A 54 17.51 0.81 1.53
C GLY A 54 16.27 0.51 2.35
N THR A 55 15.45 1.53 2.67
CA THR A 55 14.18 1.34 3.38
C THR A 55 13.22 0.52 2.52
N HIS A 56 13.15 0.77 1.22
CA HIS A 56 12.30 0.05 0.30
C HIS A 56 13.10 -0.84 -0.65
N LYS A 57 12.61 -2.08 -0.82
CA LYS A 57 13.12 -3.03 -1.82
C LYS A 57 12.06 -3.24 -2.87
N TYR A 58 12.36 -2.86 -4.12
CA TYR A 58 11.40 -2.89 -5.23
C TYR A 58 10.68 -4.23 -5.38
N GLU A 59 11.41 -5.34 -5.27
CA GLU A 59 10.87 -6.70 -5.40
C GLU A 59 9.79 -7.01 -4.37
N LYS A 60 9.88 -6.39 -3.18
CA LYS A 60 8.95 -6.62 -2.08
C LYS A 60 7.71 -5.72 -2.13
N LEU A 61 7.68 -4.74 -3.02
CA LEU A 61 6.51 -3.89 -3.21
C LEU A 61 5.33 -4.72 -3.73
N ILE A 62 4.11 -4.30 -3.42
CA ILE A 62 2.90 -5.07 -3.69
C ILE A 62 2.04 -4.28 -4.67
N LYS A 63 1.65 -4.88 -5.79
CA LYS A 63 0.73 -4.23 -6.73
C LYS A 63 -0.68 -4.15 -6.11
N PRO A 64 -1.45 -3.09 -6.37
CA PRO A 64 -2.86 -2.99 -5.99
C PRO A 64 -3.66 -4.24 -6.36
N SER A 65 -3.44 -4.78 -7.57
CA SER A 65 -4.13 -5.98 -8.04
C SER A 65 -3.83 -7.22 -7.20
N GLU A 66 -2.59 -7.38 -6.73
CA GLU A 66 -2.18 -8.51 -5.87
C GLU A 66 -2.84 -8.40 -4.51
N LEU A 67 -2.80 -7.20 -3.90
CA LEU A 67 -3.45 -6.97 -2.61
C LEU A 67 -4.96 -7.21 -2.70
N CYS A 68 -5.62 -6.63 -3.71
CA CYS A 68 -7.05 -6.82 -3.93
C CYS A 68 -7.43 -8.28 -4.17
N GLN A 69 -6.58 -9.06 -4.85
CA GLN A 69 -6.79 -10.49 -5.02
C GLN A 69 -6.77 -11.22 -3.67
N TRP A 70 -5.73 -11.00 -2.84
CA TRP A 70 -5.60 -11.67 -1.54
C TRP A 70 -6.72 -11.31 -0.56
N LEU A 71 -7.25 -10.07 -0.64
CA LEU A 71 -8.40 -9.65 0.16
C LEU A 71 -9.66 -10.42 -0.23
N ARG A 72 -9.95 -10.53 -1.53
CA ARG A 72 -11.10 -11.29 -2.04
C ARG A 72 -10.99 -12.79 -1.70
N GLU A 73 -9.81 -13.37 -1.86
CA GLU A 73 -9.53 -14.76 -1.47
C GLU A 73 -9.67 -15.00 0.05
N SER A 74 -9.68 -13.92 0.86
CA SER A 74 -9.86 -13.96 2.31
C SER A 74 -11.27 -13.54 2.75
N ASN A 75 -12.29 -13.60 1.88
CA ASN A 75 -13.68 -13.22 2.18
C ASN A 75 -13.85 -11.74 2.61
N LEU A 76 -13.09 -10.84 1.99
CA LEU A 76 -13.32 -9.40 2.08
C LEU A 76 -13.82 -8.85 0.75
N GLU A 77 -14.80 -7.94 0.82
CA GLU A 77 -15.17 -7.06 -0.28
C GLU A 77 -14.24 -5.84 -0.29
N VAL A 78 -13.65 -5.51 -1.43
CA VAL A 78 -12.86 -4.27 -1.60
C VAL A 78 -13.81 -3.13 -1.95
N ILE A 79 -13.93 -2.15 -1.08
CA ILE A 79 -14.88 -1.04 -1.20
C ILE A 79 -14.23 0.17 -1.87
N ASP A 80 -13.01 0.53 -1.45
CA ASP A 80 -12.34 1.72 -1.97
C ASP A 80 -10.81 1.52 -2.06
N LEU A 81 -10.19 2.26 -2.96
CA LEU A 81 -8.76 2.28 -3.20
C LEU A 81 -8.34 3.69 -3.65
N CYS A 82 -7.51 4.34 -2.85
CA CYS A 82 -6.97 5.67 -3.15
C CYS A 82 -5.46 5.70 -2.92
N GLY A 83 -4.75 6.72 -3.40
CA GLY A 83 -3.34 6.90 -3.10
C GLY A 83 -3.03 8.21 -2.40
N LEU A 84 -1.77 8.40 -2.06
CA LEU A 84 -1.24 9.58 -1.39
C LEU A 84 -0.22 10.26 -2.32
N THR A 85 -0.46 11.53 -2.62
CA THR A 85 0.44 12.36 -3.42
C THR A 85 1.18 13.35 -2.53
N TYR A 86 2.43 13.64 -2.89
CA TYR A 86 3.28 14.62 -2.19
C TYR A 86 3.52 15.83 -3.08
N ASN A 87 3.27 17.02 -2.55
CA ASN A 87 3.57 18.28 -3.22
C ASN A 87 4.85 18.90 -2.63
N PRO A 88 5.97 18.91 -3.39
CA PRO A 88 7.25 19.42 -2.89
C PRO A 88 7.30 20.95 -2.78
N ILE A 89 6.37 21.68 -3.40
CA ILE A 89 6.37 23.16 -3.38
C ILE A 89 5.95 23.67 -2.00
N ASN A 90 5.03 22.97 -1.34
CA ASN A 90 4.46 23.38 -0.07
C ASN A 90 4.61 22.32 1.04
N ASP A 91 5.36 21.24 0.78
CA ASP A 91 5.66 20.16 1.72
C ASP A 91 4.39 19.54 2.32
N LYS A 92 3.40 19.23 1.46
CA LYS A 92 2.12 18.66 1.88
C LYS A 92 1.80 17.36 1.17
N PHE A 93 1.23 16.43 1.95
CA PHE A 93 0.61 15.22 1.44
C PHE A 93 -0.90 15.42 1.27
N SER A 94 -1.46 14.84 0.21
CA SER A 94 -2.90 14.85 -0.07
C SER A 94 -3.37 13.47 -0.53
N ILE A 95 -4.61 13.12 -0.17
CA ILE A 95 -5.27 11.92 -0.69
C ILE A 95 -5.67 12.18 -2.14
N SER A 96 -5.30 11.26 -3.03
CA SER A 96 -5.70 11.25 -4.43
C SER A 96 -6.65 10.09 -4.67
N PRO A 97 -7.93 10.34 -5.03
CA PRO A 97 -8.92 9.28 -5.25
C PRO A 97 -8.55 8.35 -6.41
N ASN A 98 -7.88 8.87 -7.44
CA ASN A 98 -7.66 8.16 -8.71
C ASN A 98 -6.18 7.88 -9.02
N ASP A 99 -5.25 8.26 -8.14
CA ASP A 99 -3.82 8.05 -8.34
C ASP A 99 -3.29 7.08 -7.30
N VAL A 100 -2.96 5.86 -7.75
CA VAL A 100 -2.33 4.80 -6.96
C VAL A 100 -0.96 4.42 -7.54
N ASP A 101 -0.34 5.32 -8.32
CA ASP A 101 0.89 5.01 -9.05
C ASP A 101 2.08 4.82 -8.11
N ILE A 102 2.17 5.60 -7.04
CA ILE A 102 3.31 5.51 -6.11
C ILE A 102 2.97 4.62 -4.92
N ASN A 103 1.88 4.93 -4.25
CA ASN A 103 1.41 4.24 -3.05
C ASN A 103 -0.12 4.21 -3.05
N TYR A 104 -0.67 3.38 -2.19
CA TYR A 104 -2.12 3.23 -2.09
C TYR A 104 -2.56 2.79 -0.70
N MET A 105 -3.80 3.13 -0.40
CA MET A 105 -4.58 2.69 0.73
C MET A 105 -5.80 1.96 0.19
N VAL A 106 -6.18 0.87 0.83
CA VAL A 106 -7.38 0.09 0.49
C VAL A 106 -8.29 0.04 1.70
N TYR A 107 -9.59 0.15 1.43
CA TYR A 107 -10.66 -0.11 2.39
C TYR A 107 -11.41 -1.36 1.94
N ALA A 108 -11.51 -2.34 2.82
CA ALA A 108 -12.23 -3.58 2.58
C ALA A 108 -13.10 -3.95 3.79
N LYS A 109 -14.20 -4.67 3.53
CA LYS A 109 -15.16 -5.11 4.55
C LYS A 109 -15.35 -6.61 4.52
N LYS A 110 -15.45 -7.24 5.69
CA LYS A 110 -15.65 -8.68 5.83
C LYS A 110 -17.10 -9.06 5.49
N ILE A 111 -17.22 -10.03 4.58
CA ILE A 111 -18.48 -10.66 4.18
C ILE A 111 -18.81 -11.80 5.15
#